data_AF-A0A662GZK3-F1
#
_entry.id   AF-A0A662GZK3-F1
#
_cell.length_a   1.000
_cell.length_b   1.000
_cell.length_c   1.000
_cell.angle_alpha   90.00
_cell.angle_beta   90.00
_cell.angle_gamma   90.00
#
_symmetry.space_group_name_H-M   'P 1'
#
loop_
_entity.id
_entity.type
_entity.pdbx_description
1 polymer ?
#
loop_
_entity_poly.entity_id
_entity_poly.type
_entity_poly.pdbx_seq_one_letter_code
_entity_poly.pdbx_strand_id
1 'polypeptide(L)'
;MIIAIIAIFAALYFILSLLPGIPVVGFPAIKIQLEASIASIYGVLLGPYLGAFAAFLGALIATLYGSITPFSLIFIFNPAANALTSGFLAQRKWSYAFTIFALTILGFWLTPVSNPIVTHWYVALAATFDKIIALMLILLLWWYIRGGKVLSTGMSMPKLTLSLFIIAFIGNQMDSALGCLIFALPPVYHGLFGLSTETTRMLFTVSPLIYPAIRLLQAIVASILGLPLVKAFEICGLGYWVERRETRKPLRKALLARR
;
A
#
# COMPACT_ATOMS: atom_id res chain seq x y z
N MET A 1 -16.00 -12.68 -15.29
CA MET A 1 -14.89 -13.15 -14.41
C MET A 1 -14.17 -12.00 -13.69
N ILE A 2 -13.61 -10.99 -14.37
CA ILE A 2 -12.89 -9.87 -13.72
C ILE A 2 -13.76 -9.14 -12.69
N ILE A 3 -15.01 -8.80 -13.07
CA ILE A 3 -15.98 -8.15 -12.18
C ILE A 3 -16.24 -8.98 -10.91
N ALA A 4 -16.37 -10.30 -11.05
CA ALA A 4 -16.59 -11.20 -9.92
C ALA A 4 -15.40 -11.22 -8.96
N ILE A 5 -14.17 -11.25 -9.48
CA ILE A 5 -12.95 -11.20 -8.66
C ILE A 5 -12.87 -9.87 -7.90
N ILE A 6 -13.09 -8.75 -8.59
CA ILE A 6 -13.12 -7.42 -7.95
C ILE A 6 -14.18 -7.40 -6.84
N ALA A 7 -15.39 -7.90 -7.11
CA ALA A 7 -16.48 -7.92 -6.14
C ALA A 7 -16.16 -8.77 -4.91
N ILE A 8 -15.57 -9.96 -5.09
CA ILE A 8 -15.17 -10.85 -3.98
C ILE A 8 -14.10 -10.18 -3.11
N PHE A 9 -13.10 -9.56 -3.73
CA PHE A 9 -12.03 -8.87 -2.99
C PHE A 9 -12.53 -7.59 -2.31
N ALA A 10 -13.41 -6.82 -2.95
CA ALA A 10 -14.04 -5.67 -2.31
C ALA A 10 -14.91 -6.08 -1.11
N ALA A 11 -15.67 -7.17 -1.23
CA ALA A 11 -16.46 -7.74 -0.13
C ALA A 11 -15.57 -8.24 1.01
N LEU A 12 -14.44 -8.89 0.71
CA LEU A 12 -13.47 -9.32 1.71
C LEU A 12 -12.89 -8.12 2.47
N TYR A 13 -12.53 -7.04 1.77
CA TYR A 13 -12.04 -5.82 2.41
C TYR A 13 -13.09 -5.26 3.37
N PHE A 14 -14.33 -5.16 2.90
CA PHE A 14 -15.44 -4.69 3.71
C PHE A 14 -15.64 -5.54 4.97
N ILE A 15 -15.70 -6.87 4.85
CA ILE A 15 -15.87 -7.77 6.00
C ILE A 15 -14.74 -7.58 7.02
N LEU A 16 -13.50 -7.43 6.54
CA LEU A 16 -12.35 -7.20 7.42
C LEU A 16 -12.40 -5.84 8.13
N SER A 17 -12.98 -4.82 7.50
CA SER A 17 -13.18 -3.51 8.13
C SER A 17 -14.22 -3.52 9.27
N LEU A 18 -15.05 -4.57 9.34
CA LEU A 18 -16.00 -4.75 10.45
C LEU A 18 -15.34 -5.35 11.70
N LEU A 19 -14.13 -5.90 11.58
CA LEU A 19 -13.44 -6.51 12.72
C LEU A 19 -12.98 -5.42 13.71
N PRO A 20 -13.11 -5.66 15.03
CA PRO A 20 -12.54 -4.77 16.01
C PRO A 20 -11.02 -4.75 15.82
N GLY A 21 -10.47 -3.60 15.42
CA GLY A 21 -9.04 -3.44 15.26
C GLY A 21 -8.28 -3.84 16.54
N ILE A 22 -7.10 -4.42 16.37
CA ILE A 22 -6.33 -4.98 17.49
C ILE A 22 -5.79 -3.81 18.31
N PRO A 23 -6.14 -3.67 19.61
CA PRO A 23 -5.59 -2.60 20.43
C PRO A 23 -4.07 -2.81 20.57
N VAL A 24 -3.31 -1.74 20.38
CA VAL A 24 -1.86 -1.79 20.58
C VAL A 24 -1.58 -1.92 22.08
N VAL A 25 -0.83 -2.95 22.49
CA VAL A 25 -0.43 -3.15 23.89
C VAL A 25 0.35 -1.92 24.36
N GLY A 26 -0.11 -1.30 25.45
CA GLY A 26 0.46 -0.05 25.98
C GLY A 26 -0.16 1.25 25.44
N PHE A 27 -1.02 1.18 24.41
CA PHE A 27 -1.71 2.33 23.83
C PHE A 27 -3.18 2.01 23.47
N PRO A 28 -4.10 1.99 24.45
CA PRO A 28 -5.50 1.57 24.28
C PRO A 28 -6.30 2.41 23.26
N ALA A 29 -5.87 3.64 23.01
CA ALA A 29 -6.51 4.55 22.06
C ALA A 29 -6.21 4.19 20.59
N ILE A 30 -5.21 3.34 20.33
CA ILE A 30 -4.75 3.01 18.98
C ILE A 30 -5.14 1.58 18.63
N LYS A 31 -5.88 1.43 17.54
CA LYS A 31 -6.32 0.14 17.00
C LYS A 31 -5.62 -0.13 15.67
N ILE A 32 -5.00 -1.29 15.55
CA ILE A 32 -4.46 -1.79 14.28
C ILE A 32 -5.64 -2.27 13.44
N GLN A 33 -5.93 -1.53 12.37
CA GLN A 33 -6.90 -1.92 11.35
C GLN A 33 -6.33 -3.05 10.50
N LEU A 34 -7.00 -4.20 10.51
CA LEU A 34 -6.59 -5.43 9.82
C LEU A 34 -6.77 -5.29 8.31
N GLU A 35 -7.80 -4.56 7.87
CA GLU A 35 -8.11 -4.29 6.47
C GLU A 35 -6.99 -3.54 5.74
N ALA A 36 -6.30 -2.62 6.42
CA ALA A 36 -5.15 -1.92 5.84
C ALA A 36 -3.98 -2.88 5.53
N SER A 37 -3.87 -4.00 6.27
CA SER A 37 -2.85 -5.04 6.04
C SER A 37 -3.13 -5.86 4.76
N ILE A 38 -4.40 -5.99 4.35
CA ILE A 38 -4.76 -6.86 3.23
C ILE A 38 -4.68 -6.16 1.87
N ALA A 39 -4.69 -4.82 1.83
CA ALA A 39 -4.56 -4.06 0.59
C ALA A 39 -3.28 -4.42 -0.18
N SER A 40 -2.15 -4.62 0.52
CA SER A 40 -0.91 -5.07 -0.12
C SER A 40 -1.08 -6.42 -0.82
N ILE A 41 -1.81 -7.36 -0.20
CA ILE A 41 -2.11 -8.68 -0.77
C ILE A 41 -2.95 -8.54 -2.04
N TYR A 42 -3.86 -7.57 -2.11
CA TYR A 42 -4.70 -7.36 -3.29
C TYR A 42 -3.85 -6.95 -4.50
N GLY A 43 -2.90 -6.03 -4.28
CA GLY A 43 -1.92 -5.67 -5.30
C GLY A 43 -1.05 -6.84 -5.73
N VAL A 44 -0.58 -7.64 -4.78
CA VAL A 44 0.25 -8.83 -5.06
C VAL A 44 -0.51 -9.86 -5.90
N LEU A 45 -1.77 -10.18 -5.55
CA LEU A 45 -2.53 -11.24 -6.22
C LEU A 45 -3.18 -10.79 -7.53
N LEU A 46 -3.74 -9.59 -7.57
CA LEU A 46 -4.52 -9.09 -8.70
C LEU A 46 -3.71 -8.20 -9.65
N GLY A 47 -2.52 -7.75 -9.22
CA GLY A 47 -1.73 -6.74 -9.89
C GLY A 47 -2.13 -5.31 -9.49
N PRO A 48 -1.38 -4.30 -9.98
CA PRO A 48 -1.47 -2.93 -9.49
C PRO A 48 -2.87 -2.32 -9.71
N TYR A 49 -3.42 -2.44 -10.92
CA TYR A 49 -4.67 -1.76 -11.26
C TYR A 49 -5.91 -2.45 -10.68
N LEU A 50 -6.03 -3.78 -10.85
CA LEU A 50 -7.19 -4.52 -10.34
C LEU A 50 -7.18 -4.60 -8.81
N GLY A 51 -5.99 -4.75 -8.21
CA GLY A 51 -5.82 -4.71 -6.76
C GLY A 51 -6.19 -3.35 -6.17
N ALA A 52 -5.70 -2.25 -6.77
CA ALA A 52 -6.07 -0.89 -6.36
C ALA A 52 -7.56 -0.63 -6.48
N PHE A 53 -8.19 -1.05 -7.58
CA PHE A 53 -9.62 -0.85 -7.77
C PHE A 53 -10.47 -1.67 -6.79
N ALA A 54 -10.09 -2.92 -6.51
CA ALA A 54 -10.76 -3.75 -5.51
C ALA A 54 -10.61 -3.17 -4.09
N ALA A 55 -9.42 -2.69 -3.73
CA ALA A 55 -9.18 -2.04 -2.44
C ALA A 55 -9.97 -0.72 -2.31
N PHE A 56 -10.03 0.09 -3.37
CA PHE A 56 -10.85 1.30 -3.43
C PHE A 56 -12.33 1.01 -3.23
N LEU A 57 -12.89 0.04 -3.98
CA LEU A 57 -14.31 -0.33 -3.85
C LEU A 57 -14.61 -0.90 -2.45
N GLY A 58 -13.70 -1.70 -1.90
CA GLY A 58 -13.82 -2.19 -0.53
C GLY A 58 -13.88 -1.05 0.49
N ALA A 59 -12.96 -0.08 0.37
CA ALA A 59 -12.93 1.10 1.23
C ALA A 59 -14.17 1.99 1.05
N LEU A 60 -14.67 2.11 -0.18
CA LEU A 60 -15.92 2.82 -0.49
C LEU A 60 -17.10 2.18 0.22
N ILE A 61 -17.29 0.86 0.06
CA ILE A 61 -18.39 0.12 0.69
C ILE A 61 -18.31 0.23 2.22
N ALA A 62 -17.12 0.06 2.79
CA ALA A 62 -16.89 0.23 4.23
C ALA A 62 -17.27 1.63 4.72
N THR A 63 -16.89 2.67 3.97
CA THR A 63 -17.21 4.07 4.28
C THR A 63 -18.71 4.34 4.20
N LEU A 64 -19.39 3.80 3.17
CA LEU A 64 -20.84 3.94 3.00
C LEU A 64 -21.63 3.22 4.10
N TYR A 65 -21.13 2.10 4.62
CA TYR A 65 -21.78 1.31 5.66
C TYR A 65 -21.54 1.86 7.08
N GLY A 66 -20.30 2.23 7.42
CA GLY A 66 -19.89 2.59 8.79
C GLY A 66 -20.33 3.98 9.28
N SER A 67 -21.04 4.75 8.44
CA SER A 67 -21.32 6.20 8.52
C SER A 67 -20.35 7.05 7.70
N ILE A 68 -20.90 7.74 6.70
CA ILE A 68 -20.14 8.65 5.84
C ILE A 68 -19.75 9.87 6.67
N THR A 69 -18.44 10.04 6.88
CA THR A 69 -17.89 11.27 7.44
C THR A 69 -17.00 11.92 6.38
N PRO A 70 -16.85 13.26 6.39
CA PRO A 70 -15.88 13.92 5.51
C PRO A 70 -14.47 13.33 5.65
N PHE A 71 -14.12 12.84 6.85
CA PHE A 71 -12.84 12.22 7.16
C PHE A 71 -12.65 10.86 6.47
N SER A 72 -13.66 9.99 6.48
CA SER A 72 -13.55 8.67 5.84
C SER A 72 -13.50 8.76 4.31
N LEU A 73 -14.12 9.80 3.72
CA LEU A 73 -14.11 10.01 2.27
C LEU A 73 -12.75 10.48 1.73
N ILE A 74 -12.03 11.37 2.43
CA ILE A 74 -10.76 11.89 1.92
C ILE A 74 -9.63 10.86 1.91
N PHE A 75 -9.66 9.85 2.80
CA PHE A 75 -8.62 8.82 2.90
C PHE A 75 -8.95 7.52 2.16
N ILE A 76 -10.07 7.49 1.42
CA ILE A 76 -10.53 6.32 0.65
C ILE A 76 -9.51 5.80 -0.38
N PHE A 77 -8.61 6.67 -0.82
CA PHE A 77 -7.57 6.32 -1.81
C PHE A 77 -6.34 5.67 -1.20
N ASN A 78 -6.16 5.69 0.13
CA ASN A 78 -4.97 5.13 0.78
C ASN A 78 -4.81 3.62 0.52
N PRO A 79 -5.85 2.78 0.71
CA PRO A 79 -5.76 1.35 0.42
C PRO A 79 -5.52 1.07 -1.08
N ALA A 80 -6.06 1.93 -1.95
CA ALA A 80 -5.84 1.83 -3.38
C ALA A 80 -4.37 2.11 -3.74
N ALA A 81 -3.77 3.15 -3.15
CA ALA A 81 -2.35 3.48 -3.34
C ALA A 81 -1.42 2.38 -2.80
N ASN A 82 -1.77 1.77 -1.67
CA ASN A 82 -1.09 0.60 -1.14
C ASN A 82 -1.04 -0.54 -2.18
N ALA A 83 -2.22 -0.98 -2.62
CA ALA A 83 -2.36 -2.08 -3.57
C ALA A 83 -1.73 -1.76 -4.94
N LEU A 84 -1.77 -0.50 -5.37
CA LEU A 84 -1.11 -0.06 -6.60
C LEU A 84 0.41 -0.25 -6.49
N THR A 85 1.02 0.26 -5.42
CA THR A 85 2.46 0.17 -5.18
C THR A 85 2.90 -1.29 -4.97
N SER A 86 2.19 -2.05 -4.13
CA SER A 86 2.53 -3.46 -3.89
C SER A 86 2.40 -4.31 -5.17
N GLY A 87 1.39 -4.03 -6.00
CA GLY A 87 1.20 -4.70 -7.28
C GLY A 87 2.26 -4.35 -8.32
N PHE A 88 2.75 -3.11 -8.36
CA PHE A 88 3.90 -2.77 -9.20
C PHE A 88 5.17 -3.51 -8.76
N LEU A 89 5.41 -3.62 -7.45
CA LEU A 89 6.55 -4.37 -6.92
C LEU A 89 6.45 -5.86 -7.23
N ALA A 90 5.27 -6.46 -7.06
CA ALA A 90 5.00 -7.84 -7.42
C ALA A 90 5.23 -8.11 -8.92
N GLN A 91 4.95 -7.13 -9.79
CA GLN A 91 5.19 -7.20 -11.24
C GLN A 91 6.58 -6.72 -11.67
N ARG A 92 7.54 -6.54 -10.75
CA ARG A 92 8.91 -6.05 -11.02
C ARG A 92 8.99 -4.64 -11.64
N LYS A 93 7.89 -3.90 -11.61
CA LYS A 93 7.76 -2.52 -12.09
C LYS A 93 8.19 -1.55 -11.01
N TRP A 94 9.38 -1.77 -10.45
CA TRP A 94 9.90 -1.03 -9.30
C TRP A 94 10.02 0.48 -9.57
N SER A 95 10.31 0.89 -10.81
CA SER A 95 10.42 2.31 -11.17
C SER A 95 9.09 3.05 -11.03
N TYR A 96 7.97 2.41 -11.38
CA TYR A 96 6.63 2.98 -11.20
C TYR A 96 6.28 3.11 -9.71
N ALA A 97 6.52 2.05 -8.93
CA ALA A 97 6.34 2.06 -7.48
C ALA A 97 7.18 3.16 -6.81
N PHE A 98 8.47 3.22 -7.16
CA PHE A 98 9.41 4.21 -6.64
C PHE A 98 8.98 5.63 -7.00
N THR A 99 8.59 5.88 -8.25
CA THR A 99 8.20 7.22 -8.72
C THR A 99 6.95 7.70 -7.99
N ILE A 100 5.90 6.89 -7.90
CA ILE A 100 4.66 7.27 -7.22
C ILE A 100 4.92 7.55 -5.74
N PHE A 101 5.70 6.69 -5.07
CA PHE A 101 6.04 6.86 -3.67
C PHE A 101 6.89 8.13 -3.45
N ALA A 102 7.96 8.31 -4.24
CA ALA A 102 8.81 9.49 -4.15
C ALA A 102 8.02 10.78 -4.39
N LEU A 103 7.11 10.81 -5.37
CA LEU A 103 6.26 11.98 -5.63
C LEU A 103 5.32 12.28 -4.46
N THR A 104 4.78 11.27 -3.77
CA THR A 104 3.95 11.48 -2.58
C THR A 104 4.76 12.04 -1.41
N ILE A 105 5.98 11.54 -1.18
CA ILE A 105 6.88 12.10 -0.17
C ILE A 105 7.23 13.55 -0.52
N LEU A 106 7.67 13.81 -1.76
CA LEU A 106 8.01 15.16 -2.21
C LEU A 106 6.81 16.11 -2.10
N GLY A 107 5.62 15.65 -2.48
CA GLY A 107 4.38 16.41 -2.32
C GLY A 107 4.16 16.87 -0.89
N PHE A 108 4.43 16.00 0.10
CA PHE A 108 4.31 16.35 1.51
C PHE A 108 5.33 17.41 1.93
N TRP A 109 6.57 17.30 1.48
CA TRP A 109 7.64 18.27 1.77
C TRP A 109 7.35 19.66 1.18
N LEU A 110 6.50 19.76 0.17
CA LEU A 110 6.06 21.02 -0.44
C LEU A 110 4.84 21.64 0.27
N THR A 111 4.28 20.98 1.28
CA THR A 111 3.11 21.50 2.01
C THR A 111 3.49 22.63 2.98
N PRO A 112 2.53 23.49 3.38
CA PRO A 112 2.75 24.52 4.40
C PRO A 112 3.17 23.98 5.78
N VAL A 113 2.88 22.71 6.06
CA VAL A 113 3.31 22.04 7.30
C VAL A 113 4.84 21.95 7.35
N SER A 114 5.48 21.58 6.23
CA SER A 114 6.93 21.44 6.11
C SER A 114 7.64 22.75 5.73
N ASN A 115 6.91 23.80 5.34
CA ASN A 115 7.48 25.06 4.86
C ASN A 115 7.31 26.22 5.87
N PRO A 116 8.30 27.12 5.99
CA PRO A 116 9.61 27.10 5.33
C PRO A 116 10.50 25.94 5.83
N ILE A 117 11.16 25.24 4.91
CA ILE A 117 11.98 24.05 5.23
C ILE A 117 13.12 24.39 6.19
N VAL A 118 13.72 25.58 6.06
CA VAL A 118 14.84 26.02 6.92
C VAL A 118 14.47 25.96 8.41
N THR A 119 13.21 26.26 8.75
CA THR A 119 12.73 26.25 10.13
C THR A 119 12.04 24.94 10.49
N HIS A 120 11.31 24.31 9.57
CA HIS A 120 10.45 23.15 9.87
C HIS A 120 10.91 21.83 9.23
N TRP A 121 12.18 21.72 8.82
CA TRP A 121 12.74 20.48 8.25
C TRP A 121 12.57 19.27 9.17
N TYR A 122 12.64 19.48 10.50
CA TYR A 122 12.50 18.40 11.49
C TYR A 122 11.09 17.80 11.48
N VAL A 123 10.05 18.61 11.23
CA VAL A 123 8.66 18.14 11.07
C VAL A 123 8.56 17.28 9.82
N ALA A 124 9.17 17.75 8.73
CA ALA A 124 9.19 17.03 7.46
C ALA A 124 9.88 15.66 7.61
N LEU A 125 11.04 15.64 8.26
CA LEU A 125 11.82 14.44 8.52
C LEU A 125 11.09 13.49 9.48
N ALA A 126 10.54 14.00 10.59
CA ALA A 126 9.78 13.20 11.55
C ALA A 126 8.58 12.51 10.88
N ALA A 127 7.86 13.23 10.01
CA ALA A 127 6.73 12.66 9.29
C ALA A 127 7.12 11.67 8.19
N THR A 128 8.37 11.68 7.69
CA THR A 128 8.76 10.94 6.49
C THR A 128 9.93 9.98 6.63
N PHE A 129 10.63 9.91 7.76
CA PHE A 129 11.81 9.02 7.90
C PHE A 129 11.49 7.55 7.60
N ASP A 130 10.35 7.05 8.07
CA ASP A 130 9.89 5.67 7.86
C ASP A 130 9.53 5.39 6.39
N LYS A 131 8.98 6.41 5.72
CA LYS A 131 8.65 6.40 4.29
C LYS A 131 9.91 6.46 3.42
N ILE A 132 10.93 7.21 3.83
CA ILE A 132 12.25 7.23 3.19
C ILE A 132 12.91 5.84 3.32
N ILE A 133 12.85 5.22 4.49
CA ILE A 133 13.32 3.83 4.68
C ILE A 133 12.57 2.89 3.73
N ALA A 134 11.24 2.97 3.65
CA ALA A 134 10.45 2.16 2.73
C ALA A 134 10.79 2.41 1.24
N LEU A 135 11.04 3.66 0.86
CA LEU A 135 11.48 4.03 -0.49
C LEU A 135 12.84 3.38 -0.83
N MET A 136 13.78 3.38 0.11
CA MET A 136 15.07 2.70 -0.05
C MET A 136 14.91 1.17 -0.11
N LEU A 137 13.96 0.60 0.64
CA LEU A 137 13.64 -0.82 0.57
C LEU A 137 13.11 -1.25 -0.80
N ILE A 138 12.49 -0.36 -1.59
CA ILE A 138 12.11 -0.68 -2.99
C ILE A 138 13.35 -1.05 -3.82
N LEU A 139 14.43 -0.27 -3.69
CA LEU A 139 15.68 -0.49 -4.42
C LEU A 139 16.37 -1.78 -3.93
N LEU A 140 16.39 -2.00 -2.62
CA LEU A 140 16.95 -3.20 -2.02
C LEU A 140 16.17 -4.45 -2.45
N LEU A 141 14.85 -4.40 -2.43
CA LEU A 141 13.98 -5.48 -2.88
C LEU A 141 14.22 -5.79 -4.35
N TRP A 142 14.31 -4.76 -5.21
CA TRP A 142 14.63 -4.95 -6.63
C TRP A 142 15.97 -5.67 -6.83
N TRP A 143 17.00 -5.27 -6.10
CA TRP A 143 18.31 -5.92 -6.16
C TRP A 143 18.23 -7.39 -5.69
N TYR A 144 17.54 -7.64 -4.57
CA TYR A 144 17.36 -8.97 -3.99
C TYR A 144 16.63 -9.96 -4.91
N ILE A 145 15.67 -9.49 -5.71
CA ILE A 145 14.86 -10.31 -6.63
C ILE A 145 15.37 -10.30 -8.08
N ARG A 146 16.47 -9.59 -8.38
CA ARG A 146 16.95 -9.34 -9.75
C ARG A 146 17.21 -10.61 -10.58
N GLY A 147 17.57 -11.71 -9.92
CA GLY A 147 17.94 -13.00 -10.54
C GLY A 147 16.84 -14.07 -10.63
N GLY A 148 15.57 -13.78 -10.32
CA GLY A 148 14.51 -14.81 -10.36
C GLY A 148 13.10 -14.26 -10.64
N LYS A 149 12.11 -15.16 -10.69
CA LYS A 149 10.69 -14.77 -10.68
C LYS A 149 10.36 -14.17 -9.31
N VAL A 150 9.67 -13.03 -9.31
CA VAL A 150 9.12 -12.45 -8.08
C VAL A 150 7.96 -13.33 -7.64
N LEU A 151 7.90 -13.68 -6.35
CA LEU A 151 6.80 -14.41 -5.74
C LEU A 151 6.32 -15.64 -6.54
N SER A 152 7.22 -16.60 -6.81
CA SER A 152 6.86 -17.90 -7.40
C SER A 152 6.94 -19.02 -6.37
N THR A 153 6.11 -20.05 -6.48
CA THR A 153 6.20 -21.27 -5.65
C THR A 153 7.55 -21.99 -5.74
N GLY A 154 8.31 -21.79 -6.82
CA GLY A 154 9.70 -22.29 -6.95
C GLY A 154 10.73 -21.59 -6.05
N MET A 155 10.32 -20.55 -5.30
CA MET A 155 11.15 -19.83 -4.34
C MET A 155 11.16 -20.57 -2.99
N SER A 156 12.30 -20.56 -2.29
CA SER A 156 12.34 -21.09 -0.92
C SER A 156 11.36 -20.32 -0.02
N MET A 157 10.71 -21.04 0.90
CA MET A 157 9.71 -20.47 1.80
C MET A 157 10.19 -19.19 2.53
N PRO A 158 11.41 -19.14 3.09
CA PRO A 158 11.89 -17.91 3.74
C PRO A 158 12.00 -16.72 2.78
N LYS A 159 12.45 -16.96 1.55
CA LYS A 159 12.60 -15.91 0.53
C LYS A 159 11.25 -15.38 0.05
N LEU A 160 10.25 -16.26 -0.08
CA LEU A 160 8.88 -15.88 -0.44
C LEU A 160 8.24 -15.05 0.68
N THR A 161 8.31 -15.52 1.92
CA THR A 161 7.78 -14.81 3.09
C THR A 161 8.44 -13.45 3.27
N LEU A 162 9.77 -13.37 3.17
CA LEU A 162 10.51 -12.11 3.28
C LEU A 162 10.12 -11.12 2.17
N SER A 163 9.97 -11.60 0.93
CA SER A 163 9.55 -10.75 -0.19
C SER A 163 8.14 -10.20 0.04
N LEU A 164 7.20 -11.04 0.50
CA LEU A 164 5.84 -10.61 0.84
C LEU A 164 5.82 -9.60 1.98
N PHE A 165 6.61 -9.84 3.03
CA PHE A 165 6.76 -8.92 4.14
C PHE A 165 7.27 -7.55 3.69
N ILE A 166 8.35 -7.50 2.91
CA ILE A 166 8.92 -6.24 2.42
C ILE A 166 7.93 -5.51 1.50
N ILE A 167 7.28 -6.23 0.57
CA ILE A 167 6.27 -5.64 -0.33
C ILE A 167 5.09 -5.07 0.48
N ALA A 168 4.61 -5.80 1.48
CA ALA A 168 3.52 -5.34 2.32
C ALA A 168 3.91 -4.14 3.18
N PHE A 169 5.12 -4.14 3.74
CA PHE A 169 5.63 -2.99 4.49
C PHE A 169 5.72 -1.74 3.61
N ILE A 170 6.24 -1.86 2.38
CA ILE A 170 6.31 -0.74 1.44
C ILE A 170 4.89 -0.26 1.06
N GLY A 171 3.96 -1.18 0.79
CA GLY A 171 2.57 -0.85 0.50
C GLY A 171 1.89 -0.10 1.65
N ASN A 172 2.06 -0.58 2.89
CA ASN A 172 1.53 0.08 4.09
C ASN A 172 2.17 1.45 4.34
N GLN A 173 3.43 1.63 3.94
CA GLN A 173 4.08 2.93 4.02
C GLN A 173 3.64 3.90 2.93
N MET A 174 3.27 3.40 1.75
CA MET A 174 2.61 4.20 0.71
C MET A 174 1.23 4.70 1.17
N ASP A 175 0.42 3.81 1.77
CA ASP A 175 -0.86 4.15 2.40
C ASP A 175 -0.69 5.32 3.40
N SER A 176 0.27 5.16 4.30
CA SER A 176 0.64 6.16 5.31
C SER A 176 1.11 7.46 4.66
N ALA A 177 1.97 7.39 3.64
CA ALA A 177 2.50 8.55 2.94
C ALA A 177 1.40 9.39 2.28
N LEU A 178 0.46 8.73 1.61
CA LEU A 178 -0.68 9.41 0.98
C LEU A 178 -1.58 10.05 2.04
N GLY A 179 -1.85 9.35 3.15
CA GLY A 179 -2.59 9.90 4.28
C GLY A 179 -1.92 11.15 4.86
N CYS A 180 -0.61 11.11 5.09
CA CYS A 180 0.15 12.27 5.56
C CYS A 180 0.08 13.45 4.58
N LEU A 181 0.24 13.20 3.27
CA LEU A 181 0.12 14.23 2.25
C LEU A 181 -1.27 14.87 2.26
N ILE A 182 -2.34 14.08 2.20
CA ILE A 182 -3.72 14.57 2.20
C ILE A 182 -3.99 15.39 3.47
N PHE A 183 -3.60 14.88 4.64
CA PHE A 183 -3.81 15.58 5.91
C PHE A 183 -3.04 16.91 5.99
N ALA A 184 -1.87 17.00 5.37
CA ALA A 184 -1.06 18.21 5.37
C ALA A 184 -1.55 19.32 4.41
N LEU A 185 -2.62 19.09 3.65
CA LEU A 185 -3.23 20.11 2.80
C LEU A 185 -4.12 21.07 3.62
N PRO A 186 -4.00 22.40 3.47
CA PRO A 186 -4.79 23.37 4.24
C PRO A 186 -6.31 23.16 4.21
N PRO A 187 -6.94 22.85 3.06
CA PRO A 187 -8.37 22.53 3.03
C PRO A 187 -8.76 21.36 3.94
N VAL A 188 -7.83 20.44 4.21
CA VAL A 188 -8.06 19.28 5.08
C VAL A 188 -7.84 19.68 6.54
N TYR A 189 -6.61 20.00 6.97
CA TYR A 189 -6.36 20.21 8.40
C TYR A 189 -7.05 21.48 8.94
N HIS A 190 -7.07 22.59 8.19
CA HIS A 190 -7.71 23.82 8.63
C HIS A 190 -9.22 23.78 8.36
N GLY A 191 -9.63 23.29 7.18
CA GLY A 191 -11.04 23.27 6.78
C GLY A 191 -11.86 22.18 7.47
N LEU A 192 -11.45 20.92 7.37
CA LEU A 192 -12.21 19.79 7.90
C LEU A 192 -11.93 19.51 9.38
N PHE A 193 -10.68 19.67 9.81
CA PHE A 193 -10.29 19.36 11.19
C PHE A 193 -10.21 20.60 12.10
N GLY A 194 -10.33 21.82 11.56
CA GLY A 194 -10.28 23.06 12.36
C GLY A 194 -8.94 23.29 13.05
N LEU A 195 -7.86 22.66 12.58
CA LEU A 195 -6.54 22.72 13.19
C LEU A 195 -5.74 23.90 12.64
N SER A 196 -4.96 24.53 13.52
CA SER A 196 -3.92 25.48 13.09
C SER A 196 -2.74 24.75 12.46
N THR A 197 -1.98 25.44 11.61
CA THR A 197 -0.74 24.89 11.03
C THR A 197 0.24 24.44 12.12
N GLU A 198 0.31 25.15 13.23
CA GLU A 198 1.22 24.84 14.34
C GLU A 198 0.81 23.57 15.08
N THR A 199 -0.50 23.42 15.35
CA THR A 199 -1.05 22.19 15.93
C THR A 199 -0.78 21.00 15.01
N THR A 200 -0.97 21.17 13.70
CA THR A 200 -0.69 20.12 12.71
C THR A 200 0.79 19.74 12.67
N ARG A 201 1.72 20.70 12.78
CA ARG A 201 3.18 20.42 12.87
C ARG A 201 3.54 19.61 14.11
N MET A 202 2.94 19.95 15.26
CA MET A 202 3.14 19.21 16.50
C MET A 202 2.68 17.75 16.35
N LEU A 203 1.51 17.52 15.76
CA LEU A 203 1.02 16.16 15.46
C LEU A 203 2.02 15.40 14.57
N PHE A 204 2.52 16.02 13.49
CA PHE A 204 3.54 15.41 12.63
C PHE A 204 4.91 15.21 13.27
N THR A 205 5.14 15.74 14.47
CA THR A 205 6.40 15.50 15.21
C THR A 205 6.25 14.35 16.20
N VAL A 206 5.09 14.22 16.84
CA VAL A 206 4.85 13.23 17.90
C VAL A 206 4.30 11.92 17.34
N SER A 207 3.28 12.00 16.48
CA SER A 207 2.56 10.85 15.95
C SER A 207 3.47 9.84 15.23
N PRO A 208 4.43 10.24 14.37
CA PRO A 208 5.22 9.29 13.57
C PRO A 208 6.12 8.32 14.35
N LEU A 209 6.26 8.47 15.66
CA LEU A 209 7.05 7.53 16.46
C LEU A 209 6.33 6.18 16.67
N ILE A 210 5.00 6.15 16.55
CA ILE A 210 4.19 4.95 16.81
C ILE A 210 3.80 4.24 15.50
N TYR A 211 3.52 5.01 14.44
CA TYR A 211 3.03 4.45 13.17
C TYR A 211 3.95 3.40 12.51
N PRO A 212 5.29 3.54 12.51
CA PRO A 212 6.18 2.54 11.92
C PRO A 212 6.01 1.15 12.55
N ALA A 213 5.82 1.09 13.87
CA ALA A 213 5.57 -0.17 14.58
C ALA A 213 4.27 -0.83 14.12
N ILE A 214 3.20 -0.03 13.95
CA ILE A 214 1.93 -0.50 13.41
C ILE A 214 2.12 -1.03 11.98
N ARG A 215 2.83 -0.29 11.12
CA ARG A 215 3.05 -0.70 9.73
C ARG A 215 3.90 -1.97 9.61
N LEU A 216 4.87 -2.16 10.50
CA LEU A 216 5.63 -3.41 10.63
C LEU A 216 4.71 -4.57 11.00
N LEU A 217 3.87 -4.41 12.01
CA LEU A 217 2.93 -5.46 12.42
C LEU A 217 1.92 -5.80 11.30
N GLN A 218 1.38 -4.79 10.62
CA GLN A 218 0.50 -4.99 9.46
C GLN A 218 1.23 -5.77 8.34
N ALA A 219 2.51 -5.51 8.12
CA ALA A 219 3.30 -6.26 7.14
C ALA A 219 3.53 -7.73 7.56
N ILE A 220 3.72 -7.99 8.86
CA ILE A 220 3.79 -9.36 9.40
C ILE A 220 2.46 -10.09 9.13
N VAL A 221 1.33 -9.49 9.51
CA VAL A 221 -0.01 -10.06 9.28
C VAL A 221 -0.23 -10.33 7.78
N ALA A 222 0.10 -9.36 6.92
CA ALA A 222 -0.01 -9.49 5.48
C ALA A 222 0.87 -10.63 4.92
N SER A 223 2.08 -10.84 5.46
CA SER A 223 2.94 -11.93 5.02
C SER A 223 2.40 -13.32 5.42
N ILE A 224 1.84 -13.43 6.63
CA ILE A 224 1.23 -14.66 7.15
C ILE A 224 -0.01 -15.04 6.33
N LEU A 225 -0.89 -14.07 6.07
CA LEU A 225 -2.12 -14.28 5.30
C LEU A 225 -1.84 -14.39 3.79
N GLY A 226 -0.88 -13.63 3.28
CA GLY A 226 -0.55 -13.57 1.87
C GLY A 226 0.11 -14.85 1.36
N LEU A 227 0.94 -15.50 2.17
CA LEU A 227 1.65 -16.72 1.78
C LEU A 227 0.74 -17.86 1.29
N PRO A 228 -0.28 -18.32 2.06
CA PRO A 228 -1.19 -19.37 1.59
C PRO A 228 -2.01 -18.91 0.39
N LEU A 229 -2.40 -17.63 0.31
CA LEU A 229 -3.18 -17.09 -0.80
C LEU A 229 -2.37 -17.06 -2.11
N VAL A 230 -1.11 -16.63 -2.07
CA VAL A 230 -0.22 -16.63 -3.25
C VAL A 230 -0.05 -18.06 -3.77
N LYS A 231 0.18 -19.02 -2.88
CA LYS A 231 0.28 -20.43 -3.26
C LYS A 231 -1.01 -20.98 -3.87
N ALA A 232 -2.16 -20.70 -3.25
CA ALA A 232 -3.45 -21.14 -3.77
C ALA A 232 -3.75 -20.54 -5.15
N PHE A 233 -3.47 -19.25 -5.34
CA PHE A 233 -3.63 -18.59 -6.64
C PHE A 233 -2.74 -19.22 -7.72
N GLU A 234 -1.49 -19.54 -7.38
CA GLU A 234 -0.56 -20.19 -8.32
C GLU A 234 -1.03 -21.61 -8.69
N ILE A 235 -1.46 -22.41 -7.71
CA ILE A 235 -2.02 -23.77 -7.92
C ILE A 235 -3.26 -23.73 -8.82
N CYS A 236 -4.16 -22.77 -8.59
CA CYS A 236 -5.38 -22.61 -9.38
C CYS A 236 -5.13 -22.01 -10.78
N GLY A 237 -3.88 -21.71 -11.16
CA GLY A 237 -3.54 -21.04 -12.41
C GLY A 237 -4.09 -19.61 -12.51
N LEU A 238 -4.48 -19.02 -11.38
CA LEU A 238 -4.94 -17.65 -11.24
C LEU A 238 -3.78 -16.68 -10.95
N GLY A 239 -2.63 -17.20 -10.54
CA GLY A 239 -1.40 -16.44 -10.43
C GLY A 239 -0.97 -15.93 -11.81
N TYR A 240 -0.77 -14.61 -11.92
CA TYR A 240 -0.23 -13.91 -13.09
C TYR A 240 -1.18 -13.74 -14.30
N TRP A 241 -2.42 -13.28 -14.07
CA TRP A 241 -3.35 -12.82 -15.12
C TRP A 241 -2.85 -11.63 -15.97
N VAL A 242 -1.73 -10.99 -15.62
CA VAL A 242 -1.20 -9.81 -16.34
C VAL A 242 0.02 -10.15 -17.23
N GLU A 243 0.82 -11.16 -16.89
CA GLU A 243 2.04 -11.50 -17.67
C GLU A 243 1.72 -12.30 -18.95
N ARG A 244 0.54 -12.95 -19.02
CA ARG A 244 0.06 -13.65 -20.23
C ARG A 244 -0.27 -12.74 -21.42
N ARG A 245 -0.35 -11.42 -21.25
CA ARG A 245 -0.55 -10.50 -22.40
C ARG A 245 0.76 -10.16 -23.12
N GLU A 246 1.90 -10.09 -22.43
CA GLU A 246 3.18 -9.81 -23.10
C GLU A 246 3.83 -11.04 -23.71
N THR A 247 3.60 -12.23 -23.14
CA THR A 247 4.03 -13.51 -23.72
C THR A 247 3.23 -13.93 -24.97
N ARG A 248 2.19 -13.20 -25.37
CA ARG A 248 1.56 -13.35 -26.70
C ARG A 248 2.28 -12.58 -27.82
N LYS A 249 3.23 -11.70 -27.52
CA LYS A 249 4.08 -11.07 -28.56
C LYS A 249 4.99 -12.07 -29.30
N PRO A 250 5.67 -13.04 -28.65
CA PRO A 250 6.47 -14.02 -29.39
C PRO A 250 5.63 -14.96 -30.27
N LEU A 251 4.40 -15.31 -29.87
CA LEU A 251 3.53 -16.15 -30.70
C LEU A 251 3.06 -15.42 -31.98
N ARG A 252 2.79 -14.11 -31.88
CA ARG A 252 2.41 -13.29 -33.04
C ARG A 252 3.59 -13.09 -34.00
N LYS A 253 4.81 -12.94 -33.49
CA LYS A 253 6.04 -12.91 -34.33
C LYS A 253 6.33 -14.26 -34.98
N ALA A 254 6.14 -15.38 -34.27
CA ALA A 254 6.35 -16.72 -34.82
C ALA A 254 5.30 -17.10 -35.89
N LEU A 255 4.07 -16.61 -35.76
CA LEU A 255 3.00 -16.82 -36.76
C LEU A 255 3.12 -15.89 -37.97
N LEU A 256 3.69 -14.70 -37.80
CA LEU A 256 3.96 -13.77 -38.90
C LEU A 256 5.26 -14.10 -39.66
N ALA A 257 6.22 -14.78 -39.02
CA ALA A 257 7.44 -15.28 -39.68
C ALA A 257 7.22 -16.59 -40.48
N ARG A 258 5.99 -17.12 -40.50
CA ARG A 258 5.58 -18.29 -41.30
C ARG A 258 4.66 -17.93 -42.48
N ARG A 259 4.56 -16.65 -42.82
CA ARG A 259 3.94 -16.13 -44.04
C ARG A 259 4.99 -15.40 -44.85
#